data_AF-A0A1E7YKL2-F1
#
_entry.id   AF-A0A1E7YKL2-F1
#
_cell.length_a   1.000
_cell.length_b   1.000
_cell.length_c   1.000
_cell.angle_alpha   90.00
_cell.angle_beta   90.00
_cell.angle_gamma   90.00
#
_symmetry.space_group_name_H-M   'P 1'
#
loop_
_entity.id
_entity.type
_entity.pdbx_description
1 polymer ?
#
loop_
_entity_poly.entity_id
_entity_poly.type
_entity_poly.pdbx_seq_one_letter_code
_entity_poly.pdbx_strand_id
1 'polypeptide(L)'
;VLEDIRFYFFGPGVRIPGQIMGDQQALREVLDQLLDSGIATVACIYNARQAGEEENLRKAEIEAKAIGSELTRLIADGYQLLSF
;
A
#
# COMPACT_ATOMS: atom_id res chain seq x y z
N VAL A 1 18.52 11.26 9.76
CA VAL A 1 17.21 11.74 9.29
C VAL A 1 16.44 10.49 8.92
N LEU A 2 15.29 10.22 9.53
CA LEU A 2 14.42 9.16 9.01
C LEU A 2 13.90 9.68 7.67
N GLU A 3 14.19 8.95 6.60
CA GLU A 3 13.66 9.27 5.26
C GLU A 3 12.13 9.19 5.34
N ASP A 4 11.42 10.24 4.93
CA ASP A 4 9.95 10.24 4.87
C ASP A 4 9.51 9.37 3.69
N ILE A 5 9.31 8.08 3.97
CA ILE A 5 8.90 7.07 3.01
C ILE A 5 7.41 6.80 3.16
N ARG A 6 6.72 6.75 2.02
CA ARG A 6 5.31 6.38 1.92
C ARG A 6 5.15 5.29 0.88
N PHE A 7 4.44 4.23 1.25
CA PHE A 7 4.23 3.07 0.39
C PHE A 7 2.78 3.03 -0.08
N TYR A 8 2.57 2.90 -1.39
CA TYR A 8 1.24 2.93 -2.00
C TYR A 8 0.98 1.65 -2.80
N PHE A 9 -0.08 0.92 -2.45
CA PHE A 9 -0.64 -0.10 -3.32
C PHE A 9 -1.55 0.57 -4.37
N PHE A 10 -1.13 0.53 -5.63
CA PHE A 10 -1.84 1.16 -6.75
C PHE A 10 -2.02 0.20 -7.93
N GLY A 11 -3.08 0.39 -8.72
CA GLY A 11 -3.39 -0.48 -9.85
C GLY A 11 -3.57 -1.95 -9.43
N PRO A 12 -3.02 -2.93 -10.17
CA PRO A 12 -3.08 -4.35 -9.79
C PRO A 12 -2.43 -4.68 -8.44
N GLY A 13 -1.53 -3.83 -7.93
CA GLY A 13 -0.81 -4.05 -6.68
C GLY A 13 -1.72 -4.14 -5.44
N VAL A 14 -2.96 -3.63 -5.51
CA VAL A 14 -3.94 -3.75 -4.41
C VAL A 14 -4.31 -5.19 -4.05
N ARG A 15 -3.98 -6.17 -4.91
CA ARG A 15 -4.22 -7.60 -4.64
C ARG A 15 -3.14 -8.24 -3.76
N ILE A 16 -1.96 -7.62 -3.67
CA ILE A 16 -0.81 -8.21 -2.99
C ILE A 16 -1.15 -8.56 -1.53
N PRO A 17 -1.75 -7.65 -0.72
CA PRO A 17 -2.08 -7.97 0.66
C PRO A 17 -2.99 -9.20 0.82
N GLY A 18 -3.98 -9.38 -0.04
CA GLY A 18 -4.84 -10.57 -0.03
C GLY A 18 -4.11 -11.85 -0.42
N GLN A 19 -3.14 -11.77 -1.34
CA GLN A 19 -2.37 -12.92 -1.82
C GLN A 19 -1.37 -13.44 -0.78
N ILE A 20 -0.74 -12.53 -0.03
CA ILE A 20 0.28 -12.89 0.96
C ILE A 20 -0.30 -13.44 2.26
N MET A 21 -1.61 -13.28 2.49
CA MET A 21 -2.30 -13.97 3.58
C MET A 21 -2.50 -15.48 3.33
N GLY A 22 -2.15 -15.98 2.13
CA GLY A 22 -2.11 -17.40 1.78
C GLY A 22 -0.76 -18.07 2.05
N ASP A 23 -0.32 -18.97 1.16
CA ASP A 23 0.85 -19.86 1.35
C ASP A 23 2.23 -19.16 1.25
N GLN A 24 2.32 -17.83 1.35
CA GLN A 24 3.54 -17.06 1.14
C GLN A 24 4.06 -16.43 2.44
N GLN A 25 4.38 -17.27 3.43
CA GLN A 25 4.83 -16.86 4.76
C GLN A 25 5.97 -15.83 4.73
N ALA A 26 6.98 -16.01 3.86
CA ALA A 26 8.11 -15.09 3.74
C ALA A 26 7.69 -13.68 3.29
N LEU A 27 6.68 -13.56 2.42
CA LEU A 27 6.17 -12.25 1.97
C LEU A 27 5.29 -11.59 3.03
N ARG A 28 4.60 -12.40 3.83
CA ARG A 28 3.85 -11.90 4.97
C ARG A 28 4.77 -11.27 6.02
N GLU A 29 5.88 -11.91 6.35
CA GLU A 29 6.89 -11.35 7.26
C GLU A 29 7.43 -10.00 6.76
N VAL A 30 7.62 -9.85 5.45
CA VAL A 30 8.06 -8.57 4.86
C VAL A 30 6.97 -7.51 4.93
N LEU A 31 5.70 -7.86 4.71
CA LEU A 31 4.60 -6.90 4.90
C LEU A 31 4.51 -6.47 6.36
N ASP A 32 4.56 -7.41 7.30
CA ASP A 32 4.45 -7.11 8.73
C ASP A 32 5.59 -6.17 9.16
N GLN A 33 6.82 -6.41 8.69
CA GLN A 33 7.95 -5.50 8.91
C GLN A 33 7.73 -4.11 8.32
N LEU A 34 7.12 -4.02 7.12
CA LEU A 34 6.79 -2.74 6.51
C LEU A 34 5.77 -1.97 7.35
N LEU A 35 4.71 -2.64 7.83
CA LEU A 35 3.68 -2.04 8.66
C LEU A 35 4.24 -1.60 10.03
N ASP A 36 5.09 -2.43 10.65
CA ASP A 36 5.72 -2.14 11.94
C ASP A 36 6.80 -1.03 11.86
N SER A 37 7.35 -0.77 10.67
CA SER A 37 8.38 0.26 10.47
C SER A 37 7.85 1.69 10.63
N GLY A 38 6.53 1.87 10.69
CA GLY A 38 5.88 3.19 10.71
C GLY A 38 5.84 3.88 9.34
N ILE A 39 6.25 3.20 8.27
CA ILE A 39 6.04 3.66 6.89
C ILE A 39 4.55 3.70 6.59
N ALA A 40 4.05 4.88 6.21
CA ALA A 40 2.65 5.05 5.84
C ALA A 40 2.33 4.15 4.63
N THR A 41 1.52 3.12 4.86
CA THR A 41 1.18 2.10 3.85
C THR A 41 -0.30 2.17 3.54
N VAL A 42 -0.64 2.53 2.30
CA VAL A 42 -2.01 2.86 1.89
C VAL A 42 -2.35 2.28 0.53
N ALA A 43 -3.61 1.88 0.34
CA ALA A 43 -4.12 1.34 -0.91
C ALA A 43 -5.10 2.30 -1.58
N CYS A 44 -5.12 2.32 -2.91
CA CYS A 44 -6.10 3.08 -3.68
C CYS A 44 -7.49 2.43 -3.58
N ILE A 45 -8.46 3.13 -2.97
CA ILE A 45 -9.82 2.63 -2.78
C ILE A 45 -10.54 2.29 -4.10
N TYR A 46 -10.31 3.08 -5.16
CA TYR A 46 -10.94 2.83 -6.45
C TYR A 46 -10.42 1.55 -7.12
N ASN A 47 -9.12 1.29 -7.03
CA ASN A 47 -8.55 0.04 -7.52
C ASN A 47 -8.95 -1.15 -6.67
N ALA A 48 -8.99 -0.98 -5.34
CA ALA A 48 -9.45 -2.03 -4.42
C ALA A 48 -10.89 -2.47 -4.71
N ARG A 49 -11.81 -1.51 -4.90
CA ARG A 49 -13.20 -1.77 -5.31
C ARG A 49 -13.28 -2.50 -6.63
N GLN A 50 -12.55 -2.02 -7.63
CA GLN A 50 -12.52 -2.64 -8.96
C GLN A 50 -11.99 -4.08 -8.92
N ALA A 51 -11.05 -4.36 -8.01
CA ALA A 51 -10.44 -5.67 -7.85
C ALA A 51 -11.20 -6.60 -6.89
N GLY A 52 -12.17 -6.10 -6.12
CA GLY A 52 -12.85 -6.87 -5.07
C GLY A 52 -12.02 -7.12 -3.81
N GLU A 53 -11.02 -6.27 -3.54
CA GLU A 53 -9.99 -6.49 -2.51
C GLU A 53 -10.25 -5.72 -1.19
N GLU A 54 -11.35 -4.97 -1.09
CA GLU A 54 -11.64 -4.13 0.09
C GLU A 54 -11.59 -4.93 1.42
N GLU A 55 -12.14 -6.14 1.42
CA GLU A 55 -12.15 -6.99 2.61
C GLU A 55 -10.76 -7.55 2.95
N ASN A 56 -9.94 -7.85 1.94
CA ASN A 56 -8.58 -8.35 2.15
C ASN A 56 -7.67 -7.25 2.69
N LEU A 57 -7.80 -6.02 2.18
CA LEU A 57 -7.07 -4.86 2.70
C LEU A 57 -7.44 -4.58 4.16
N ARG A 58 -8.74 -4.69 4.49
CA ARG A 58 -9.23 -4.54 5.87
C ARG A 58 -8.64 -5.60 6.80
N LYS A 59 -8.57 -6.86 6.36
CA LYS A 59 -7.95 -7.96 7.13
C LYS A 59 -6.44 -7.80 7.31
N ALA A 60 -5.77 -7.15 6.35
CA ALA A 60 -4.35 -6.84 6.39
C ALA A 60 -4.04 -5.51 7.09
N GLU A 61 -5.04 -4.86 7.71
CA GLU A 61 -4.89 -3.56 8.40
C GLU A 61 -4.33 -2.43 7.53
N ILE A 62 -4.55 -2.51 6.21
CA ILE A 62 -4.13 -1.48 5.24
C ILE A 62 -5.27 -0.50 5.00
N GLU A 63 -4.98 0.78 5.22
CA GLU A 63 -5.94 1.85 4.94
C GLU A 63 -6.18 1.98 3.42
N ALA A 64 -7.46 1.99 3.02
CA ALA A 64 -7.86 2.21 1.63
C ALA A 64 -8.48 3.62 1.48
N LYS A 65 -7.89 4.47 0.63
CA LYS A 65 -8.36 5.84 0.40
C LYS A 65 -8.16 6.30 -1.05
N ALA A 66 -8.75 7.44 -1.40
CA ALA A 66 -8.51 8.07 -2.69
C ALA A 66 -7.13 8.76 -2.68
N ILE A 67 -6.14 8.18 -3.38
CA ILE A 67 -4.75 8.64 -3.31
C ILE A 67 -4.31 9.55 -4.47
N GLY A 68 -5.13 9.78 -5.49
CA GLY A 68 -4.70 10.51 -6.69
C GLY A 68 -4.24 11.95 -6.41
N SER A 69 -5.03 12.70 -5.63
CA SER A 69 -4.68 14.07 -5.23
C SER A 69 -3.47 14.11 -4.29
N GLU A 70 -3.35 13.12 -3.40
CA GLU A 70 -2.21 12.99 -2.49
C GLU A 70 -0.91 12.72 -3.25
N LEU A 71 -0.90 11.77 -4.19
CA LEU A 71 0.29 11.47 -5.02
C LEU A 71 0.73 12.70 -5.82
N THR A 72 -0.23 13.42 -6.41
CA THR A 72 0.07 14.65 -7.16
C THR A 72 0.72 15.70 -6.25
N ARG A 73 0.21 15.85 -5.03
CA ARG A 73 0.77 16.76 -4.03
C ARG A 73 2.18 16.34 -3.61
N LEU A 74 2.42 15.06 -3.34
CA LEU A 74 3.75 14.58 -2.93
C LEU A 74 4.80 14.81 -4.01
N ILE A 75 4.45 14.59 -5.27
CA ILE A 75 5.33 14.91 -6.41
C ILE A 75 5.62 16.41 -6.45
N ALA A 76 4.60 17.27 -6.25
CA ALA A 76 4.78 18.71 -6.20
C ALA A 76 5.63 19.17 -5.00
N ASP A 77 5.54 18.47 -3.87
CA ASP A 77 6.32 18.72 -2.64
C ASP A 77 7.77 18.17 -2.76
N GLY A 78 8.14 17.58 -3.90
CA GLY A 78 9.51 17.15 -4.21
C GLY A 78 9.86 15.72 -3.82
N TYR A 79 8.87 14.88 -3.49
CA TYR A 79 9.13 13.45 -3.24
C TYR A 79 9.60 12.76 -4.50
N GLN A 80 10.58 11.88 -4.34
CA GLN A 80 11.01 10.98 -5.41
C GLN A 80 10.05 9.79 -5.50
N LEU A 81 9.47 9.59 -6.69
CA LEU A 81 8.62 8.42 -6.95
C LEU A 81 9.49 7.22 -7.34
N LEU A 82 9.27 6.10 -6.64
CA LEU A 82 9.77 4.78 -7.02
C LEU A 82 8.56 3.90 -7.40
N SER A 83 8.58 3.29 -8.57
CA SER A 83 7.51 2.41 -9.07
C SER A 83 8.07 1.03 -9.44
N PHE A 84 7.37 -0.04 -9.07
CA PHE A 84 7.78 -1.43 -9.23
C PHE A 84 6.69 -2.25 -9.92
#